data_AF-A0A482XUQ8-F1
#
_entry.id   AF-A0A482XUQ8-F1
#
_cell.length_a   1.000
_cell.length_b   1.000
_cell.length_c   1.000
_cell.angle_alpha   90.00
_cell.angle_beta   90.00
_cell.angle_gamma   90.00
#
_symmetry.space_group_name_H-M   'P 1'
#
loop_
_entity.id
_entity.type
_entity.pdbx_description
1 polymer ?
#
loop_
_entity_poly.entity_id
_entity_poly.type
_entity_poly.pdbx_seq_one_letter_code
_entity_poly.pdbx_strand_id
1 'polypeptide(L)'
;MDSDQAFDQKSSGEIVGFNWDLKIVLGSSSSSNLQQKLVGVDFYVQNNEQNNLQPNTKFGRFSLEMNETELNNLIGVLEKAVGS
;
A
#
# COMPACT_ATOMS: atom_id res chain seq x y z
N MET A 1 -5.07 -38.45 -13.88
CA MET A 1 -5.28 -37.37 -12.89
C MET A 1 -3.89 -37.04 -12.40
N ASP A 2 -3.45 -35.79 -12.53
CA ASP A 2 -2.35 -35.16 -11.79
C ASP A 2 -2.18 -33.76 -12.38
N SER A 3 -3.06 -32.85 -11.96
CA SER A 3 -2.97 -31.43 -12.27
C SER A 3 -3.34 -30.64 -11.03
N ASP A 4 -2.59 -30.88 -9.96
CA ASP A 4 -2.46 -29.96 -8.83
C ASP A 4 -1.14 -29.21 -9.04
N GLN A 5 -1.13 -28.28 -10.00
CA GLN A 5 -0.14 -27.21 -9.97
C GLN A 5 -0.50 -26.33 -8.78
N ALA A 6 0.14 -26.60 -7.64
CA ALA A 6 0.12 -25.74 -6.48
C ALA A 6 0.48 -24.32 -6.94
N PHE A 7 -0.52 -23.45 -6.97
CA PHE A 7 -0.37 -22.01 -7.13
C PHE A 7 0.14 -21.41 -5.81
N ASP A 8 1.14 -22.03 -5.20
CA ASP A 8 1.79 -21.58 -3.96
C ASP A 8 3.05 -20.80 -4.31
N GLN A 9 2.91 -19.78 -5.16
CA GLN A 9 3.87 -18.69 -5.16
C GLN A 9 3.32 -17.60 -4.25
N LYS A 10 3.62 -17.77 -2.96
CA LYS A 10 3.62 -16.68 -1.98
C LYS A 10 4.68 -15.67 -2.45
N SER A 11 4.35 -14.85 -3.45
CA SER A 11 5.16 -13.68 -3.80
C SER A 11 4.92 -12.64 -2.71
N SER A 12 5.50 -12.87 -1.52
CA SER A 12 5.53 -11.89 -0.45
C SER A 12 6.54 -10.83 -0.84
N GLY A 13 6.07 -9.78 -1.50
CA GLY A 13 6.87 -8.58 -1.71
C GLY A 13 7.14 -7.89 -0.37
N GLU A 14 8.36 -7.42 -0.19
CA GLU A 14 8.78 -6.69 1.00
C GLU A 14 8.55 -5.19 0.80
N ILE A 15 7.94 -4.51 1.78
CA ILE A 15 7.87 -3.05 1.75
C ILE A 15 9.27 -2.50 2.06
N VAL A 16 9.87 -1.81 1.09
CA VAL A 16 11.25 -1.29 1.19
C VAL A 16 11.30 0.21 1.45
N GLY A 17 10.17 0.90 1.38
CA GLY A 17 10.07 2.31 1.68
C GLY A 17 8.68 2.86 1.45
N PHE A 18 8.47 4.09 1.88
CA PHE A 18 7.24 4.83 1.60
C PHE A 18 7.51 6.32 1.40
N ASN A 19 6.62 6.98 0.67
CA ASN A 19 6.52 8.44 0.55
C ASN A 19 5.10 8.88 0.92
N TRP A 20 4.94 10.14 1.31
CA TRP A 20 3.63 10.69 1.64
C TRP A 20 3.48 12.14 1.16
N ASP A 21 2.24 12.54 0.90
CA ASP A 21 1.86 13.89 0.51
C ASP A 21 0.50 14.30 1.10
N LEU A 22 0.23 15.61 1.14
CA LEU A 22 -1.05 16.16 1.57
C LEU A 22 -1.79 16.71 0.37
N LYS A 23 -3.04 16.28 0.20
CA LYS A 23 -3.91 16.68 -0.90
C LYS A 23 -5.15 17.34 -0.35
N ILE A 24 -5.50 18.50 -0.89
CA ILE A 24 -6.76 19.17 -0.59
C ILE A 24 -7.66 18.97 -1.79
N VAL A 25 -8.75 18.21 -1.62
CA VAL A 25 -9.76 17.97 -2.65
C VAL A 25 -11.04 18.72 -2.32
N LEU A 26 -11.67 19.26 -3.36
CA LEU A 26 -13.00 19.84 -3.25
C LEU A 26 -14.01 18.68 -3.20
N GLY A 27 -14.83 18.63 -2.15
CA GLY A 27 -15.88 17.62 -2.03
C GLY A 27 -16.85 17.69 -3.21
N SER A 28 -17.22 16.54 -3.75
CA SER A 28 -18.15 16.40 -4.89
C SER A 28 -19.63 16.47 -4.48
N SER A 29 -19.94 16.70 -3.20
CA SER A 29 -21.31 16.82 -2.73
C SER A 29 -21.92 18.15 -3.18
N SER A 30 -23.03 18.06 -3.90
CA SER A 30 -23.80 19.15 -4.51
C SER A 30 -24.33 20.21 -3.53
N SER A 31 -24.02 20.12 -2.24
CA SER A 31 -24.54 20.98 -1.17
C SER A 31 -23.48 21.70 -0.35
N SER A 32 -22.17 21.47 -0.57
CA SER A 32 -21.14 22.20 0.19
C SER A 32 -19.78 22.20 -0.52
N ASN A 33 -19.16 23.38 -0.66
CA ASN A 33 -17.76 23.58 -1.03
C ASN A 33 -16.79 23.12 0.08
N LEU A 34 -17.05 21.97 0.70
CA LEU A 34 -16.25 21.45 1.80
C LEU A 34 -14.94 20.91 1.22
N GLN A 35 -13.85 21.62 1.50
CA GLN A 35 -12.50 21.15 1.24
C GLN A 35 -12.23 19.95 2.17
N GLN A 36 -11.96 18.79 1.60
CA GLN A 36 -11.51 17.62 2.33
C GLN A 36 -10.00 17.52 2.22
N LYS A 37 -9.33 17.38 3.37
CA LYS A 37 -7.90 17.10 3.45
C LYS A 37 -7.71 15.59 3.40
N LEU A 38 -6.90 15.14 2.47
CA LEU A 38 -6.48 13.75 2.31
C LEU A 38 -4.96 13.66 2.49
N VAL A 39 -4.53 12.50 2.97
CA VAL A 39 -3.13 12.09 3.00
C VAL A 39 -2.94 11.02 1.95
N GLY A 40 -2.05 11.26 1.00
CA GLY A 40 -1.57 10.25 0.06
C GLY A 40 -0.37 9.53 0.66
N VAL A 41 -0.35 8.20 0.58
CA VAL A 41 0.79 7.37 0.99
C VAL A 41 1.11 6.38 -0.11
N ASP A 42 2.35 6.41 -0.58
CA ASP A 42 2.90 5.48 -1.55
C ASP A 42 3.83 4.48 -0.86
N PHE A 43 3.52 3.20 -0.94
CA PHE A 43 4.40 2.11 -0.51
C PHE A 43 5.14 1.53 -1.70
N TYR A 44 6.46 1.40 -1.57
CA TYR A 44 7.30 0.71 -2.54
C TYR A 44 7.54 -0.71 -2.08
N VAL A 45 7.18 -1.67 -2.93
CA VAL A 45 7.25 -3.10 -2.64
C VAL A 45 8.27 -3.73 -3.56
N GLN A 46 9.26 -4.41 -2.99
CA GLN A 46 10.25 -5.18 -3.72
C GLN A 46 9.82 -6.66 -3.76
N ASN A 47 9.62 -7.20 -4.97
CA ASN A 47 9.41 -8.63 -5.13
C ASN A 47 10.78 -9.34 -5.19
N ASN A 48 11.06 -10.15 -4.18
CA ASN A 48 12.23 -11.03 -4.17
C ASN A 48 11.88 -12.34 -4.90
N GLU A 49 11.69 -12.28 -6.21
CA GLU A 49 11.68 -13.51 -7.01
C GLU A 49 13.12 -14.06 -7.05
N GLN A 50 13.36 -15.14 -6.29
CA GLN A 50 14.63 -15.89 -6.26
C GLN A 50 14.91 -16.67 -7.56
N ASN A 51 14.73 -16.06 -8.73
CA ASN A 51 15.17 -16.67 -9.98
C ASN A 51 16.63 -16.25 -10.23
N ASN A 52 17.52 -17.23 -10.03
CA ASN A 52 18.99 -17.21 -10.07
C ASN A 52 19.67 -16.66 -11.35
N LEU A 53 19.04 -15.80 -12.14
CA LEU A 53 19.61 -15.37 -13.43
C LEU A 53 19.62 -13.87 -13.72
N GLN A 54 19.13 -12.99 -12.83
CA GLN A 54 19.47 -11.55 -12.79
C GLN A 54 18.69 -10.85 -11.67
N PRO A 55 19.27 -9.87 -10.95
CA PRO A 55 18.55 -9.02 -10.01
C PRO A 55 17.69 -8.02 -10.80
N ASN A 56 16.65 -8.50 -11.48
CA ASN A 56 15.66 -7.62 -12.10
C ASN A 56 14.64 -7.28 -11.02
N THR A 57 15.06 -6.47 -10.05
CA THR A 57 14.25 -6.05 -8.92
C THR A 57 13.04 -5.26 -9.41
N LYS A 58 11.90 -5.93 -9.58
CA LYS A 58 10.65 -5.26 -9.92
C LYS A 58 10.12 -4.59 -8.65
N PHE A 59 10.10 -3.26 -8.67
CA PHE A 59 9.45 -2.45 -7.64
C PHE A 59 7.98 -2.26 -8.02
N GLY A 60 7.08 -2.81 -7.21
CA GLY A 60 5.68 -2.44 -7.19
C GLY A 60 5.46 -1.15 -6.41
N ARG A 61 4.43 -0.38 -6.78
CA ARG A 61 3.95 0.78 -6.00
C ARG A 61 2.49 0.57 -5.68
N PHE A 62 2.13 0.74 -4.42
CA PHE A 62 0.74 0.76 -3.94
C PHE A 62 0.45 2.11 -3.30
N SER A 63 -0.63 2.77 -3.71
CA SER A 63 -0.99 4.11 -3.26
C SER A 63 -2.31 4.09 -2.50
N LEU A 64 -2.36 4.76 -1.36
CA LEU A 64 -3.56 5.00 -0.58
C LEU A 64 -3.82 6.50 -0.50
N GLU A 65 -5.05 6.92 -0.75
CA GLU A 65 -5.54 8.26 -0.40
C GLU A 65 -6.51 8.09 0.78
N MET A 66 -6.23 8.73 1.90
CA MET A 66 -6.96 8.53 3.15
C MET A 66 -7.38 9.86 3.76
N ASN A 67 -8.57 9.91 4.33
CA ASN A 67 -8.95 10.98 5.25
C ASN A 67 -8.33 10.77 6.64
N GLU A 68 -8.50 11.74 7.54
CA GLU A 68 -7.94 11.69 8.90
C GLU A 68 -8.37 10.44 9.68
N THR A 69 -9.64 10.03 9.57
CA THR A 69 -10.17 8.84 10.26
C THR A 69 -9.52 7.56 9.72
N GLU A 70 -9.37 7.44 8.41
CA GLU A 70 -8.74 6.28 7.76
C GLU A 70 -7.24 6.19 8.09
N LEU A 71 -6.53 7.32 8.12
CA LEU A 71 -5.13 7.37 8.51
C LEU A 71 -4.93 6.95 9.96
N ASN A 72 -5.75 7.46 10.89
CA ASN A 72 -5.69 7.08 12.30
C ASN A 72 -5.95 5.57 12.50
N ASN A 73 -6.86 5.00 11.72
CA ASN A 73 -7.10 3.55 11.74
C ASN A 73 -5.88 2.76 11.24
N LEU A 74 -5.24 3.20 10.15
CA LEU A 74 -4.03 2.57 9.64
C LEU A 74 -2.89 2.60 10.68
N ILE A 75 -2.66 3.77 11.30
CA ILE A 75 -1.65 3.92 12.37
C ILE A 75 -1.93 2.94 13.50
N GLY A 76 -3.18 2.85 13.97
CA GLY A 76 -3.55 1.92 15.03
C GLY A 76 -3.36 0.44 14.68
N VAL A 77 -3.49 0.05 13.41
CA VAL A 77 -3.16 -1.31 12.94
C VAL A 77 -1.65 -1.54 12.97
N LEU A 78 -0.86 -0.59 12.47
CA LEU A 78 0.61 -0.69 12.43
C LEU A 78 1.23 -0.72 13.83
N GLU A 79 0.76 0.11 14.75
CA GLU A 79 1.22 0.13 16.14
C GLU A 79 1.02 -1.23 16.83
N LYS A 80 -0.14 -1.86 16.61
CA LYS A 80 -0.42 -3.21 17.13
C LYS A 80 0.49 -4.27 16.52
N ALA A 81 0.78 -4.17 15.22
CA ALA A 81 1.64 -5.11 14.52
C ALA A 81 3.11 -5.04 14.98
N VAL A 82 3.61 -3.85 15.35
CA VAL A 82 4.99 -3.63 15.82
C VAL A 82 5.12 -3.90 17.33
N GLY A 83 4.05 -3.69 18.12
CA GLY A 83 4.05 -3.89 19.57
C GLY A 83 3.83 -5.32 20.08
N SER A 84 4.04 -6.35 19.24
CA SER A 84 3.85 -7.77 19.58
C SER A 84 5.17 -8.51 19.81
#